data_AF-A0A3N7HNW0-F1
#
_entry.id   AF-A0A3N7HNW0-F1
#
_cell.length_a   1.000
_cell.length_b   1.000
_cell.length_c   1.000
_cell.angle_alpha   90.00
_cell.angle_beta   90.00
_cell.angle_gamma   90.00
#
_symmetry.space_group_name_H-M   'P 1'
#
loop_
_entity.id
_entity.type
_entity.pdbx_description
1 polymer ?
#
loop_
_entity_poly.entity_id
_entity_poly.type
_entity_poly.pdbx_seq_one_letter_code
_entity_poly.pdbx_strand_id
1 'polypeptide(L)'
;MSQDVTITTNHVTAFGIKYFRGNAPSVYIACVGDKETPLIGQNHILVEDSVPADKLQIRKVTTLDIDQSSATEKNVDLSVTVPLVGKISAADASKQMREDTLKLVLFEILPKDLVAAANATPHVIESLKRIGNDGRLVHKVIVAMQAKTAQAFSNSASLDVSATVKGVKVTAHGGSDSSGSTTIELEPRTTFAYLLLKPKWDASMNKNWKRIEDWEEDQWSFN
;
A
#
# COMPACT_ATOMS: atom_id res chain seq x y z
N MET A 1 2.82 23.04 -6.79
CA MET A 1 1.81 23.10 -5.71
C MET A 1 1.85 21.75 -5.02
N SER A 2 2.26 21.70 -3.75
CA SER A 2 1.96 20.54 -2.89
C SER A 2 0.46 20.32 -2.95
N GLN A 3 0.01 19.15 -3.37
CA GLN A 3 -1.38 18.77 -3.13
C GLN A 3 -1.39 18.09 -1.77
N ASP A 4 -1.82 18.84 -0.77
CA ASP A 4 -1.82 18.38 0.61
C ASP A 4 -2.70 17.14 0.75
N VAL A 5 -2.19 16.14 1.46
CA VAL A 5 -2.88 14.88 1.70
C VAL A 5 -3.88 15.04 2.84
N THR A 6 -5.14 14.70 2.56
CA THR A 6 -6.22 14.73 3.55
C THR A 6 -6.44 13.34 4.14
N ILE A 7 -6.36 13.24 5.47
CA ILE A 7 -6.59 12.00 6.22
C ILE A 7 -8.00 12.03 6.81
N THR A 8 -8.77 10.97 6.57
CA THR A 8 -10.05 10.72 7.25
C THR A 8 -10.05 9.34 7.88
N THR A 9 -11.09 9.00 8.64
CA THR A 9 -11.19 7.69 9.32
C THR A 9 -11.31 6.51 8.36
N ASN A 10 -11.86 6.69 7.16
CA ASN A 10 -12.17 5.61 6.21
C ASN A 10 -11.31 5.64 4.94
N HIS A 11 -10.76 6.80 4.56
CA HIS A 11 -9.87 6.92 3.40
C HIS A 11 -8.81 8.00 3.58
N VAL A 12 -7.76 7.94 2.76
CA VAL A 12 -6.79 9.01 2.56
C VAL A 12 -6.99 9.57 1.16
N THR A 13 -6.99 10.88 0.98
CA THR A 13 -7.00 11.51 -0.34
C THR A 13 -5.63 12.08 -0.66
N ALA A 14 -5.01 11.61 -1.75
CA ALA A 14 -3.73 12.12 -2.25
C ALA A 14 -3.74 12.11 -3.79
N PHE A 15 -3.27 13.18 -4.43
CA PHE A 15 -3.29 13.33 -5.90
C PHE A 15 -4.68 13.18 -6.53
N GLY A 16 -5.75 13.55 -5.80
CA GLY A 16 -7.14 13.32 -6.22
C GLY A 16 -7.62 11.86 -6.14
N ILE A 17 -6.79 10.95 -5.63
CA ILE A 17 -7.08 9.51 -5.48
C ILE A 17 -7.49 9.22 -4.04
N LYS A 18 -8.55 8.42 -3.85
CA LYS A 18 -9.03 7.96 -2.54
C LYS A 18 -8.50 6.55 -2.23
N TYR A 19 -7.61 6.48 -1.25
CA TYR A 19 -6.99 5.24 -0.75
C TYR A 19 -7.81 4.66 0.40
N PHE A 20 -7.95 3.34 0.45
CA PHE A 20 -8.66 2.61 1.49
C PHE A 20 -7.91 2.65 2.81
N ARG A 21 -8.64 2.76 3.92
CA ARG A 21 -8.11 2.52 5.28
C ARG A 21 -8.72 1.32 6.01
N GLY A 22 -9.88 0.84 5.55
CA GLY A 22 -10.53 -0.33 6.12
C GLY A 22 -9.59 -1.54 6.10
N ASN A 23 -9.43 -2.22 7.23
CA ASN A 23 -8.53 -3.36 7.41
C ASN A 23 -7.04 -3.10 7.03
N ALA A 24 -6.59 -1.84 6.91
CA ALA A 24 -5.21 -1.52 6.51
C ALA A 24 -4.12 -2.24 7.33
N PRO A 25 -4.27 -2.47 8.66
CA PRO A 25 -3.28 -3.23 9.43
C PRO A 25 -3.09 -4.70 9.01
N SER A 26 -3.99 -5.27 8.21
CA SER A 26 -3.85 -6.64 7.67
C SER A 26 -3.33 -6.65 6.23
N VAL A 27 -3.17 -5.47 5.63
CA VAL A 27 -2.81 -5.28 4.22
C VAL A 27 -1.31 -5.02 4.09
N TYR A 28 -0.72 -5.59 3.04
CA TYR A 28 0.66 -5.33 2.63
C TYR A 28 0.72 -5.25 1.10
N ILE A 29 1.82 -4.69 0.58
CA ILE A 29 1.96 -4.48 -0.86
C ILE A 29 1.92 -5.81 -1.62
N ALA A 30 1.26 -5.82 -2.78
CA ALA A 30 1.07 -6.99 -3.64
C ALA A 30 0.26 -8.14 -3.03
N CYS A 31 -0.47 -7.91 -1.93
CA CYS A 31 -1.44 -8.88 -1.46
C CYS A 31 -2.66 -8.95 -2.39
N VAL A 32 -3.37 -10.07 -2.30
CA VAL A 32 -4.53 -10.45 -3.11
C VAL A 32 -5.66 -10.82 -2.15
N GLY A 33 -6.89 -10.46 -2.52
CA GLY A 33 -8.03 -10.74 -1.66
C GLY A 33 -9.37 -10.31 -2.22
N ASP A 34 -10.41 -10.63 -1.47
CA ASP A 34 -11.78 -10.21 -1.75
C ASP A 34 -12.00 -8.77 -1.25
N LYS A 35 -12.58 -7.89 -2.07
CA LYS A 35 -12.99 -6.56 -1.58
C LYS A 35 -14.40 -6.66 -1.05
N GLU A 36 -14.49 -6.54 0.26
CA GLU A 36 -15.71 -6.49 1.03
C GLU A 36 -16.29 -5.08 1.04
N THR A 37 -17.58 -4.97 0.72
CA THR A 37 -18.35 -3.71 0.82
C THR A 37 -19.53 -3.90 1.78
N PRO A 38 -19.27 -4.00 3.09
CA PRO A 38 -20.31 -4.27 4.07
C PRO A 38 -21.31 -3.11 4.15
N LEU A 39 -22.59 -3.42 4.40
CA LEU A 39 -23.65 -2.42 4.58
C LEU A 39 -23.35 -1.46 5.74
N ILE A 40 -22.66 -1.94 6.77
CA ILE A 40 -22.22 -1.18 7.93
C ILE A 40 -20.73 -1.42 8.09
N GLY A 41 -19.93 -0.36 7.97
CA GLY A 41 -18.48 -0.42 8.15
C GLY A 41 -17.72 0.22 7.01
N GLN A 42 -16.43 -0.08 6.94
CA GLN A 42 -15.54 0.43 5.89
C GLN A 42 -15.36 -0.64 4.82
N ASN A 43 -15.42 -0.22 3.55
CA ASN A 43 -14.95 -1.03 2.45
C ASN A 43 -13.48 -1.40 2.69
N HIS A 44 -13.15 -2.67 2.47
CA HIS A 44 -11.82 -3.19 2.74
C HIS A 44 -11.50 -4.41 1.90
N ILE A 45 -10.23 -4.80 1.85
CA ILE A 45 -9.83 -6.10 1.31
C ILE A 45 -9.65 -7.11 2.44
N LEU A 46 -10.17 -8.32 2.24
CA LEU A 46 -9.88 -9.51 3.02
C LEU A 46 -8.73 -10.26 2.33
N VAL A 47 -7.54 -10.18 2.88
CA VAL A 47 -6.33 -10.75 2.28
C VAL A 47 -6.36 -12.28 2.35
N GLU A 48 -6.17 -12.93 1.20
CA GLU A 48 -6.14 -14.39 1.07
C GLU A 48 -4.79 -14.92 0.56
N ASP A 49 -4.10 -14.15 -0.28
CA ASP A 49 -2.89 -14.59 -0.97
C ASP A 49 -1.98 -13.39 -1.28
N SER A 50 -0.84 -13.61 -1.93
CA SER A 50 0.07 -12.54 -2.34
C SER A 50 0.92 -12.91 -3.55
N VAL A 51 1.30 -11.90 -4.33
CA VAL A 51 2.30 -12.08 -5.37
C VAL A 51 3.69 -12.19 -4.72
N PRO A 52 4.47 -13.25 -5.02
CA PRO A 52 5.80 -13.45 -4.45
C PRO A 52 6.73 -12.24 -4.67
N ALA A 53 7.42 -11.82 -3.61
CA ALA A 53 8.19 -10.58 -3.64
C ALA A 53 9.40 -10.60 -4.59
N ASP A 54 9.95 -11.78 -4.89
CA ASP A 54 11.01 -11.99 -5.89
C ASP A 54 10.57 -11.64 -7.32
N LYS A 55 9.26 -11.50 -7.55
CA LYS A 55 8.68 -11.05 -8.81
C LYS A 55 8.26 -9.58 -8.82
N LEU A 56 8.49 -8.84 -7.72
CA LEU A 56 8.04 -7.47 -7.56
C LEU A 56 9.16 -6.46 -7.79
N GLN A 57 8.78 -5.30 -8.32
CA GLN A 57 9.65 -4.13 -8.41
C GLN A 57 8.90 -2.91 -7.88
N ILE A 58 9.34 -2.37 -6.74
CA ILE A 58 8.85 -1.07 -6.26
C ILE A 58 9.53 -0.01 -7.10
N ARG A 59 8.72 0.75 -7.84
CA ARG A 59 9.20 1.71 -8.85
C ARG A 59 9.26 3.13 -8.33
N LYS A 60 8.39 3.45 -7.38
CA LYS A 60 8.23 4.81 -6.90
C LYS A 60 8.02 4.81 -5.41
N VAL A 61 8.78 5.67 -4.75
CA VAL A 61 8.56 6.08 -3.37
C VAL A 61 8.34 7.58 -3.36
N THR A 62 7.25 8.03 -2.75
CA THR A 62 6.89 9.46 -2.71
C THR A 62 6.54 9.84 -1.29
N THR A 63 7.29 10.78 -0.71
CA THR A 63 6.87 11.44 0.52
C THR A 63 5.65 12.30 0.22
N LEU A 64 4.64 12.19 1.07
CA LEU A 64 3.40 12.93 0.98
C LEU A 64 3.38 14.04 2.03
N ASP A 65 3.11 15.26 1.58
CA ASP A 65 2.89 16.39 2.48
C ASP A 65 1.45 16.35 2.99
N ILE A 66 1.28 16.36 4.30
CA ILE A 66 0.00 16.15 4.97
C ILE A 66 -0.65 17.50 5.23
N ASP A 67 -1.95 17.63 4.95
CA ASP A 67 -2.76 18.70 5.53
C ASP A 67 -2.82 18.48 7.04
N GLN A 68 -2.04 19.27 7.79
CA GLN A 68 -1.90 19.15 9.24
C GLN A 68 -3.24 19.27 9.98
N SER A 69 -4.21 19.99 9.41
CA SER A 69 -5.54 20.11 9.99
C SER A 69 -6.32 18.80 9.94
N SER A 70 -6.05 17.95 8.94
CA SER A 70 -6.65 16.63 8.78
C SER A 70 -6.02 15.55 9.68
N ALA A 71 -4.78 15.76 10.13
CA ALA A 71 -4.03 14.86 11.03
C ALA A 71 -4.51 14.97 12.49
N THR A 72 -5.79 14.70 12.74
CA THR A 72 -6.37 14.62 14.10
C THR A 72 -6.21 13.22 14.69
N GLU A 73 -6.23 13.08 16.02
CA GLU A 73 -6.14 11.78 16.68
C GLU A 73 -7.16 10.79 16.11
N LYS A 74 -8.43 11.21 16.00
CA LYS A 74 -9.51 10.42 15.39
C LYS A 74 -9.19 9.95 13.97
N ASN A 75 -8.57 10.82 13.17
CA ASN A 75 -8.25 10.51 11.77
C ASN A 75 -6.96 9.70 11.64
N VAL A 76 -6.03 9.76 12.59
CA VAL A 76 -4.77 8.99 12.54
C VAL A 76 -4.92 7.62 13.20
N ASP A 77 -5.82 7.50 14.18
CA ASP A 77 -6.12 6.25 14.88
C ASP A 77 -6.53 5.14 13.89
N LEU A 78 -6.30 3.88 14.31
CA LEU A 78 -6.29 2.60 13.59
C LEU A 78 -4.89 2.00 13.37
N SER A 79 -4.20 1.73 14.49
CA SER A 79 -3.35 0.55 14.69
C SER A 79 -2.18 0.33 13.72
N VAL A 80 -1.45 1.39 13.34
CA VAL A 80 -0.24 1.22 12.52
C VAL A 80 1.05 1.15 13.35
N THR A 81 1.96 0.29 12.93
CA THR A 81 3.34 0.18 13.38
C THR A 81 4.20 1.07 12.49
N VAL A 82 4.95 1.99 13.08
CA VAL A 82 5.93 2.82 12.36
C VAL A 82 7.22 2.00 12.21
N PRO A 83 7.74 1.76 10.98
CA PRO A 83 8.98 1.02 10.79
C PRO A 83 10.15 1.64 11.58
N LEU A 84 11.00 0.77 12.14
CA LEU A 84 12.16 1.14 12.99
C LEU A 84 11.83 1.81 14.34
N VAL A 85 10.55 2.08 14.63
CA VAL A 85 10.09 2.69 15.88
C VAL A 85 9.20 1.73 16.67
N GLY A 86 8.30 1.03 15.99
CA GLY A 86 7.29 0.17 16.60
C GLY A 86 5.92 0.84 16.68
N LYS A 87 5.09 0.38 17.62
CA LYS A 87 3.75 0.93 17.82
C LYS A 87 3.83 2.26 18.56
N ILE A 88 3.06 3.24 18.10
CA ILE A 88 2.89 4.54 18.76
C ILE A 88 1.39 4.79 19.01
N SER A 89 1.07 5.65 19.97
CA SER A 89 -0.33 6.02 20.23
C SER A 89 -0.88 6.90 19.10
N ALA A 90 -2.21 6.94 18.94
CA ALA A 90 -2.85 7.84 17.97
C ALA A 90 -2.57 9.33 18.26
N ALA A 91 -2.49 9.68 19.56
CA ALA A 91 -2.13 11.03 20.00
C ALA A 91 -0.70 11.40 19.60
N ASP A 92 0.27 10.50 19.85
CA ASP A 92 1.66 10.72 19.46
C ASP A 92 1.81 10.77 17.94
N ALA A 93 1.11 9.91 17.20
CA ALA A 93 1.15 9.90 15.74
C ALA A 93 0.58 11.19 15.15
N SER A 94 -0.58 11.66 15.64
CA SER A 94 -1.20 12.93 15.25
C SER A 94 -0.28 14.11 15.55
N LYS A 95 0.31 14.16 16.75
CA LYS A 95 1.30 15.17 17.13
C LYS A 95 2.52 15.15 16.21
N GLN A 96 3.16 13.99 16.02
CA GLN A 96 4.36 13.86 15.20
C GLN A 96 4.11 14.18 13.71
N MET A 97 2.92 13.88 13.17
CA MET A 97 2.54 14.30 11.82
C MET A 97 2.41 15.82 11.69
N ARG A 98 1.85 16.50 12.70
CA ARG A 98 1.75 17.97 12.72
C ARG A 98 3.10 18.65 12.93
N GLU A 99 4.00 18.02 13.68
CA GLU A 99 5.36 18.49 13.91
C GLU A 99 6.32 18.11 12.78
N ASP A 100 5.82 17.47 11.71
CA ASP A 100 6.60 17.03 10.55
C ASP A 100 7.69 16.00 10.85
N THR A 101 7.63 15.36 12.01
CA THR A 101 8.57 14.31 12.43
C THR A 101 8.12 12.92 11.99
N LEU A 102 6.83 12.75 11.70
CA LEU A 102 6.24 11.57 11.07
C LEU A 102 5.63 11.95 9.71
N LYS A 103 6.08 11.28 8.65
CA LYS A 103 5.64 11.51 7.26
C LYS A 103 4.84 10.32 6.74
N LEU A 104 3.93 10.58 5.81
CA LEU A 104 3.32 9.52 5.00
C LEU A 104 4.18 9.28 3.75
N VAL A 105 4.43 8.02 3.43
CA VAL A 105 5.26 7.60 2.31
C VAL A 105 4.48 6.61 1.46
N LEU A 106 4.27 6.94 0.19
CA LEU A 106 3.62 6.08 -0.81
C LEU A 106 4.66 5.17 -1.46
N PHE A 107 4.47 3.86 -1.34
CA PHE A 107 5.18 2.83 -2.09
C PHE A 107 4.29 2.31 -3.22
N GLU A 108 4.83 2.26 -4.44
CA GLU A 108 4.08 1.88 -5.63
C GLU A 108 4.80 0.83 -6.47
N ILE A 109 4.03 -0.20 -6.86
CA ILE A 109 4.35 -1.10 -7.97
C ILE A 109 3.50 -0.67 -9.17
N LEU A 110 4.14 -0.57 -10.33
CA LEU A 110 3.39 -0.26 -11.56
C LEU A 110 2.36 -1.35 -11.82
N PRO A 111 1.10 -1.01 -12.13
CA PRO A 111 0.05 -2.00 -12.39
C PRO A 111 0.46 -3.08 -13.41
N LYS A 112 1.13 -2.68 -14.50
CA LYS A 112 1.64 -3.61 -15.51
C LYS A 112 2.63 -4.64 -14.96
N ASP A 113 3.51 -4.22 -14.05
CA ASP A 113 4.57 -5.06 -13.48
C ASP A 113 3.92 -6.04 -12.48
N LEU A 114 2.97 -5.55 -11.66
CA LEU A 114 2.22 -6.39 -10.73
C LEU A 114 1.36 -7.44 -11.45
N VAL A 115 0.66 -7.04 -12.52
CA VAL A 115 -0.18 -7.94 -13.31
C VAL A 115 0.65 -9.00 -14.04
N ALA A 116 1.81 -8.62 -14.60
CA ALA A 116 2.75 -9.58 -15.18
C ALA A 116 3.23 -10.60 -14.14
N ALA A 117 3.59 -10.14 -12.93
CA ALA A 117 4.01 -10.99 -11.83
C ALA A 117 2.89 -11.92 -11.33
N ALA A 118 1.65 -11.43 -11.25
CA ALA A 118 0.48 -12.23 -10.91
C ALA A 118 0.20 -13.31 -11.97
N ASN A 119 0.18 -12.96 -13.26
CA ASN A 119 0.01 -13.91 -14.37
C ASN A 119 1.12 -14.98 -14.42
N ALA A 120 2.34 -14.64 -14.00
CA ALA A 120 3.45 -15.59 -13.89
C ALA A 120 3.37 -16.48 -12.64
N THR A 121 2.32 -16.36 -11.82
CA THR A 121 2.19 -17.02 -10.51
C THR A 121 0.86 -17.79 -10.44
N PRO A 122 0.87 -19.12 -10.72
CA PRO A 122 -0.36 -19.90 -10.84
C PRO A 122 -1.28 -19.84 -9.61
N HIS A 123 -0.74 -19.92 -8.39
CA HIS A 123 -1.58 -19.90 -7.18
C HIS A 123 -2.33 -18.58 -7.00
N VAL A 124 -1.72 -17.44 -7.36
CA VAL A 124 -2.37 -16.13 -7.35
C VAL A 124 -3.55 -16.08 -8.32
N ILE A 125 -3.36 -16.59 -9.54
CA ILE A 125 -4.43 -16.66 -10.55
C ILE A 125 -5.58 -17.55 -10.07
N GLU A 126 -5.27 -18.71 -9.48
CA GLU A 126 -6.29 -19.60 -8.93
C GLU A 126 -7.01 -18.99 -7.71
N SER A 127 -6.31 -18.24 -6.86
CA SER A 127 -6.93 -17.51 -5.75
C SER A 127 -7.90 -16.45 -6.27
N LEU A 128 -7.49 -15.64 -7.25
CA LEU A 128 -8.34 -14.62 -7.86
C LEU A 128 -9.57 -15.22 -8.55
N LYS A 129 -9.46 -16.38 -9.21
CA LYS A 129 -10.61 -17.09 -9.80
C LYS A 129 -11.59 -17.57 -8.74
N ARG A 130 -11.08 -18.11 -7.63
CA ARG A 130 -11.88 -18.60 -6.50
C ARG A 130 -12.69 -17.46 -5.87
N ILE A 131 -12.07 -16.29 -5.70
CA ILE A 131 -12.75 -15.08 -5.21
C ILE A 131 -13.76 -14.58 -6.26
N GLY A 132 -13.38 -14.60 -7.54
CA GLY A 132 -14.26 -14.26 -8.65
C GLY A 132 -14.22 -12.78 -9.02
N ASN A 133 -15.40 -12.20 -9.31
CA ASN A 133 -15.51 -10.80 -9.74
C ASN A 133 -14.97 -9.81 -8.70
N ASP A 134 -14.85 -10.28 -7.46
CA ASP A 134 -14.44 -9.49 -6.35
C ASP A 134 -12.94 -9.61 -5.97
N GLY A 135 -12.15 -10.33 -6.76
CA GLY A 135 -10.71 -10.44 -6.55
C GLY A 135 -9.97 -9.13 -6.88
N ARG A 136 -9.24 -8.56 -5.92
CA ARG A 136 -8.41 -7.35 -6.09
C ARG A 136 -6.96 -7.61 -5.72
N LEU A 137 -6.06 -6.82 -6.31
CA LEU A 137 -4.64 -6.76 -5.99
C LEU A 137 -4.30 -5.42 -5.31
N VAL A 138 -3.34 -5.39 -4.39
CA VAL A 138 -2.84 -4.14 -3.79
C VAL A 138 -1.57 -3.69 -4.50
N HIS A 139 -1.62 -2.59 -5.24
CA HIS A 139 -0.46 -2.10 -5.99
C HIS A 139 0.23 -0.88 -5.38
N LYS A 140 -0.45 -0.17 -4.47
CA LYS A 140 0.09 0.96 -3.72
C LYS A 140 -0.22 0.82 -2.24
N VAL A 141 0.75 1.15 -1.39
CA VAL A 141 0.57 1.27 0.06
C VAL A 141 1.14 2.59 0.55
N ILE A 142 0.44 3.24 1.48
CA ILE A 142 0.90 4.41 2.22
C ILE A 142 1.33 3.94 3.59
N VAL A 143 2.53 4.33 4.03
CA VAL A 143 3.13 3.93 5.30
C VAL A 143 3.51 5.18 6.08
N ALA A 144 3.25 5.19 7.39
CA ALA A 144 3.74 6.24 8.28
C ALA A 144 5.20 5.94 8.69
N MET A 145 6.10 6.89 8.48
CA MET A 145 7.54 6.72 8.69
C MET A 145 8.16 7.96 9.32
N GLN A 146 9.21 7.77 10.14
CA GLN A 146 10.00 8.89 10.64
C GLN A 146 10.55 9.73 9.48
N ALA A 147 10.55 11.06 9.62
CA ALA A 147 10.93 11.98 8.56
C ALA A 147 12.33 11.69 7.97
N LYS A 148 13.29 11.33 8.81
CA LYS A 148 14.64 10.92 8.39
C LYS A 148 14.62 9.66 7.51
N THR A 149 13.82 8.67 7.89
CA THR A 149 13.67 7.44 7.09
C THR A 149 12.95 7.75 5.77
N ALA A 150 11.86 8.53 5.80
CA ALA A 150 11.17 8.98 4.59
C ALA A 150 12.10 9.73 3.63
N GLN A 151 12.97 10.59 4.16
CA GLN A 151 13.96 11.32 3.38
C GLN A 151 15.00 10.39 2.73
N ALA A 152 15.47 9.36 3.45
CA ALA A 152 16.38 8.36 2.89
C ALA A 152 15.79 7.63 1.69
N PHE A 153 14.49 7.31 1.73
CA PHE A 153 13.80 6.69 0.60
C PHE A 153 13.57 7.66 -0.56
N SER A 154 13.13 8.89 -0.29
CA SER A 154 12.90 9.89 -1.33
C SER A 154 14.17 10.35 -2.04
N ASN A 155 15.33 10.29 -1.36
CA ASN A 155 16.63 10.64 -1.94
C ASN A 155 17.38 9.42 -2.53
N SER A 156 16.81 8.23 -2.47
CA SER A 156 17.48 7.02 -2.95
C SER A 156 17.64 7.02 -4.47
N ALA A 157 18.78 6.51 -4.95
CA ALA A 157 19.01 6.32 -6.38
C ALA A 157 18.41 4.99 -6.89
N SER A 158 18.35 3.99 -6.01
CA SER A 158 17.76 2.69 -6.28
C SER A 158 17.08 2.11 -5.05
N LEU A 159 16.12 1.22 -5.31
CA LEU A 159 15.39 0.46 -4.30
C LEU A 159 15.56 -1.02 -4.59
N ASP A 160 16.04 -1.76 -3.59
CA ASP A 160 16.06 -3.22 -3.61
C ASP A 160 14.86 -3.77 -2.85
N VAL A 161 14.18 -4.73 -3.47
CA VAL A 161 12.99 -5.39 -2.91
C VAL A 161 13.31 -6.86 -2.73
N SER A 162 13.07 -7.39 -1.53
CA SER A 162 13.21 -8.83 -1.25
C SER A 162 12.08 -9.33 -0.36
N ALA A 163 11.80 -10.63 -0.44
CA ALA A 163 10.80 -11.27 0.41
C ALA A 163 11.27 -11.35 1.87
N THR A 164 10.34 -11.17 2.81
CA THR A 164 10.49 -11.65 4.19
C THR A 164 9.43 -12.71 4.49
N VAL A 165 9.54 -13.37 5.64
CA VAL A 165 8.54 -14.35 6.10
C VAL A 165 7.15 -13.73 6.26
N LYS A 166 7.07 -12.41 6.52
CA LYS A 166 5.82 -11.72 6.86
C LYS A 166 5.46 -10.58 5.91
N GLY A 167 6.23 -10.35 4.85
CA GLY A 167 6.00 -9.22 3.96
C GLY A 167 7.16 -8.96 3.02
N VAL A 168 7.45 -7.67 2.80
CA VAL A 168 8.44 -7.22 1.83
C VAL A 168 9.50 -6.36 2.52
N LYS A 169 10.77 -6.69 2.31
CA LYS A 169 11.91 -5.85 2.70
C LYS A 169 12.21 -4.88 1.57
N VAL A 170 12.30 -3.60 1.91
CA VAL A 170 12.67 -2.55 0.96
C VAL A 170 13.92 -1.87 1.46
N THR A 171 14.95 -1.85 0.64
CA THR A 171 16.22 -1.19 0.94
C THR A 171 16.44 -0.04 -0.02
N ALA A 172 16.52 1.17 0.54
CA ALA A 172 16.91 2.38 -0.15
C ALA A 172 18.43 2.50 -0.16
N HIS A 173 19.02 2.59 -1.35
CA HIS A 173 20.45 2.83 -1.54
C HIS A 173 20.69 4.32 -1.84
N GLY A 174 21.64 4.92 -1.12
CA GLY A 174 21.99 6.33 -1.29
C GLY A 174 22.42 6.69 -2.71
N GLY A 175 22.27 7.98 -3.06
CA GLY A 175 22.79 8.54 -4.31
C GLY A 175 24.31 8.54 -4.39
N SER A 176 24.85 8.94 -5.54
CA SER A 176 26.22 8.76 -6.04
C SER A 176 27.40 9.07 -5.10
N ASP A 177 27.18 9.72 -3.95
CA ASP A 177 28.24 10.11 -3.00
C ASP A 177 27.98 9.68 -1.53
N SER A 178 26.96 8.84 -1.27
CA SER A 178 26.66 8.36 0.10
C SER A 178 26.62 6.84 0.17
N SER A 179 27.55 6.24 0.91
CA SER A 179 27.69 4.77 1.06
C SER A 179 26.68 4.13 2.02
N GLY A 180 25.55 4.78 2.29
CA GLY A 180 24.56 4.33 3.27
C GLY A 180 23.35 3.68 2.61
N SER A 181 22.83 2.61 3.21
CA SER A 181 21.54 2.02 2.88
C SER A 181 20.57 2.13 4.06
N THR A 182 19.29 2.34 3.79
CA THR A 182 18.22 2.30 4.80
C THR A 182 17.25 1.18 4.44
N THR A 183 17.06 0.24 5.35
CA THR A 183 16.16 -0.91 5.15
C THR A 183 14.95 -0.80 6.06
N ILE A 184 13.77 -1.06 5.49
CA ILE A 184 12.52 -1.24 6.24
C ILE A 184 11.87 -2.55 5.82
N GLU A 185 10.98 -3.05 6.68
CA GLU A 185 10.11 -4.18 6.39
C GLU A 185 8.67 -3.67 6.34
N LEU A 186 8.01 -3.91 5.21
CA LEU A 186 6.60 -3.65 4.96
C LEU A 186 5.84 -4.94 5.29
N GLU A 187 5.42 -5.06 6.54
CA GLU A 187 4.72 -6.21 7.09
C GLU A 187 3.28 -5.82 7.47
N PRO A 188 2.40 -6.79 7.79
CA PRO A 188 1.14 -6.49 8.46
C PRO A 188 1.36 -5.49 9.61
N ARG A 189 0.42 -4.55 9.71
CA ARG A 189 0.39 -3.40 10.60
C ARG A 189 1.24 -2.20 10.19
N THR A 190 2.08 -2.25 9.15
CA THR A 190 2.77 -1.02 8.69
C THR A 190 1.94 -0.18 7.74
N THR A 191 0.98 -0.78 7.05
CA THR A 191 0.13 -0.09 6.06
C THR A 191 -0.87 0.83 6.74
N PHE A 192 -0.80 2.12 6.40
CA PHE A 192 -1.70 3.18 6.85
C PHE A 192 -2.90 3.36 5.93
N ALA A 193 -2.68 3.25 4.62
CA ALA A 193 -3.72 3.22 3.60
C ALA A 193 -3.21 2.47 2.36
N TYR A 194 -4.10 2.06 1.46
CA TYR A 194 -3.72 1.29 0.27
C TYR A 194 -4.63 1.57 -0.92
N LEU A 195 -4.16 1.25 -2.13
CA LEU A 195 -4.96 1.32 -3.35
C LEU A 195 -5.12 -0.06 -3.99
N LEU A 196 -6.34 -0.34 -4.41
CA LEU A 196 -6.71 -1.59 -5.03
C LEU A 196 -6.62 -1.49 -6.55
N LEU A 197 -6.36 -2.64 -7.16
CA LEU A 197 -6.35 -2.84 -8.59
C LEU A 197 -7.34 -3.97 -8.91
N LYS A 198 -8.36 -3.65 -9.70
CA LYS A 198 -9.33 -4.63 -10.18
C LYS A 198 -8.81 -5.26 -11.48
N PRO A 199 -8.61 -6.58 -11.54
CA PRO A 199 -8.21 -7.27 -12.76
C PRO A 199 -9.36 -7.30 -13.77
N LYS A 200 -9.02 -7.17 -15.05
CA LYS A 200 -9.89 -7.48 -16.19
C LYS A 200 -9.32 -8.69 -16.91
N TRP A 201 -10.18 -9.70 -17.08
CA TRP A 201 -9.79 -11.01 -17.55
C TRP A 201 -9.92 -11.16 -19.06
N ASP A 202 -9.19 -12.14 -19.60
CA ASP A 202 -9.21 -12.53 -21.01
C ASP A 202 -10.56 -13.08 -21.50
N ALA A 203 -11.47 -13.40 -20.59
CA ALA A 203 -12.80 -13.87 -20.89
C ALA A 203 -13.86 -13.23 -19.99
N SER A 204 -15.09 -13.14 -20.47
CA SER A 204 -16.22 -12.60 -19.70
C SER A 204 -16.79 -13.57 -18.67
N MET A 205 -16.58 -14.88 -18.86
CA MET A 205 -17.07 -15.92 -17.94
C MET A 205 -15.95 -16.41 -17.02
N ASN A 206 -16.16 -16.36 -15.70
CA ASN A 206 -15.17 -16.74 -14.68
C ASN A 206 -14.55 -18.12 -14.93
N LYS A 207 -15.36 -19.14 -15.22
CA LYS A 207 -14.87 -20.51 -15.51
C LYS A 207 -13.83 -20.60 -16.66
N ASN A 208 -13.75 -19.59 -17.51
CA ASN A 208 -12.84 -19.54 -18.66
C ASN A 208 -11.66 -18.59 -18.46
N TRP A 209 -11.57 -17.88 -17.33
CA TRP A 209 -10.46 -16.99 -17.03
C TRP A 209 -9.14 -17.76 -17.04
N LYS A 210 -8.13 -17.23 -17.71
CA LYS A 210 -6.78 -17.79 -17.73
C LYS A 210 -5.74 -16.78 -17.29
N ARG A 211 -5.95 -15.51 -17.64
CA ARG A 211 -5.00 -14.44 -17.34
C ARG A 211 -5.70 -13.10 -17.21
N ILE A 212 -5.03 -12.19 -16.52
CA ILE A 212 -5.39 -10.79 -16.45
C ILE A 212 -4.83 -10.11 -17.71
N GLU A 213 -5.67 -9.44 -18.49
CA GLU A 213 -5.27 -8.72 -19.71
C GLU A 213 -5.23 -7.21 -19.53
N ASP A 214 -6.06 -6.68 -18.65
CA ASP A 214 -6.15 -5.27 -18.34
C ASP A 214 -6.51 -5.10 -16.86
N TRP A 215 -6.58 -3.86 -16.38
CA TRP A 215 -6.89 -3.55 -14.99
C TRP A 215 -7.55 -2.19 -14.87
N GLU A 216 -8.07 -1.91 -13.69
CA GLU A 216 -8.64 -0.62 -13.32
C GLU A 216 -8.24 -0.30 -11.89
N GLU A 217 -7.84 0.95 -11.62
CA GLU A 217 -7.65 1.41 -10.25
C GLU A 217 -9.01 1.44 -9.56
N ASP A 218 -9.13 0.68 -8.47
CA ASP A 218 -10.31 0.64 -7.64
C ASP A 218 -10.02 1.52 -6.42
N GLN A 219 -10.70 2.68 -6.37
CA GLN A 219 -10.54 3.67 -5.32
C GLN A 219 -11.60 3.50 -4.25
N TRP A 220 -11.34 4.03 -3.05
CA TRP A 220 -12.35 4.07 -2.02
C TRP A 220 -13.49 5.00 -2.45
N SER A 221 -14.70 4.45 -2.51
CA SER A 221 -15.96 5.17 -2.62
C SER A 221 -17.01 4.50 -1.75
N PHE A 222 -18.07 5.24 -1.42
CA PHE A 222 -19.33 4.58 -1.06
C PHE A 222 -19.88 3.93 -2.35
N ASN A 223 -20.38 2.71 -2.25
CA ASN A 223 -21.09 2.06 -3.35
C ASN A 223 -22.33 2.89 -3.74
#